data_AF-A0A2S9PUE3-F1
#
_entry.id   AF-A0A2S9PUE3-F1
#
_cell.length_a   1.000
_cell.length_b   1.000
_cell.length_c   1.000
_cell.angle_alpha   90.00
_cell.angle_beta   90.00
_cell.angle_gamma   90.00
#
_symmetry.space_group_name_H-M   'P 1'
#
loop_
_entity.id
_entity.type
_entity.pdbx_description
1 polymer ?
#
loop_
_entity_poly.entity_id
_entity_poly.type
_entity_poly.pdbx_seq_one_letter_code
_entity_poly.pdbx_strand_id
1 'polypeptide(L)'
;MTSPASTDPVPPQLSAGPRPAQGPAADEGLARRLRALACTAPLHDLDVRKANLAGEYSTYAMAEVALAAIDLVTLHMDFDTGADHEQVVARLLPRVAAQAPRRPAAEHERVARWVLENLINVGSVDRGFRAVYGTFGAEAAVDAADVDEV
;
A
#
# COMPACT_ATOMS: atom_id res chain seq x y z
N MET A 1 44.53 28.97 45.46
CA MET A 1 43.25 29.63 45.11
C MET A 1 42.91 29.28 43.68
N THR A 2 41.74 28.63 43.48
CA THR A 2 40.92 28.52 42.26
C THR A 2 41.56 28.04 40.94
N SER A 3 41.32 26.77 40.61
CA SER A 3 41.12 26.30 39.23
C SER A 3 39.63 26.38 38.87
N PRO A 4 39.25 26.69 37.61
CA PRO A 4 37.85 26.81 37.22
C PRO A 4 37.22 25.44 36.97
N ALA A 5 35.97 25.27 37.42
CA ALA A 5 35.14 24.14 37.07
C ALA A 5 34.68 24.27 35.62
N SER A 6 34.96 23.26 34.79
CA SER A 6 34.42 23.13 33.44
C SER A 6 32.90 22.94 33.52
N THR A 7 32.16 23.89 32.96
CA THR A 7 30.73 23.75 32.69
C THR A 7 30.57 22.91 31.42
N ASP A 8 30.22 21.64 31.58
CA ASP A 8 29.87 20.77 30.47
C ASP A 8 28.44 21.12 30.00
N PRO A 9 28.20 21.47 28.72
CA PRO A 9 26.86 21.78 28.25
C PRO A 9 26.05 20.48 28.07
N VAL A 10 24.93 20.40 28.77
CA VAL A 10 23.89 19.36 28.61
C VAL A 10 23.46 19.31 27.14
N PRO A 11 23.44 18.13 26.48
CA PRO A 11 23.02 18.03 25.09
C PRO A 11 21.54 18.44 24.96
N PRO A 12 21.16 19.15 23.88
CA PRO A 12 19.78 19.59 23.68
C PRO A 12 18.88 18.36 23.60
N GLN A 13 17.95 18.26 24.55
CA GLN A 13 16.82 17.34 24.46
C GLN A 13 16.10 17.63 23.15
N LEU A 14 16.14 16.67 22.23
CA LEU A 14 15.39 16.70 20.98
C LEU A 14 13.91 16.84 21.35
N SER A 15 13.37 18.06 21.24
CA SER A 15 11.96 18.34 21.44
C SER A 15 11.15 17.32 20.64
N ALA A 16 10.39 16.48 21.35
CA ALA A 16 9.43 15.59 20.75
C ALA A 16 8.54 16.41 19.81
N GLY A 17 8.52 16.02 18.53
CA GLY A 17 7.71 16.69 17.51
C GLY A 17 6.24 16.76 17.90
N PRO A 18 5.44 17.61 17.23
CA PRO A 18 4.06 17.89 17.61
C PRO A 18 3.27 16.60 17.80
N ARG A 19 2.72 16.40 19.01
CA ARG A 19 1.79 15.29 19.29
C ARG A 19 0.63 15.41 18.31
N PRO A 20 0.21 14.34 17.62
CA PRO A 20 -0.97 14.42 16.76
C PRO A 20 -2.13 14.94 17.60
N ALA A 21 -2.80 15.99 17.09
CA ALA A 21 -3.98 16.57 17.72
C ALA A 21 -4.98 15.43 17.99
N GLN A 22 -5.63 15.45 19.16
CA GLN A 22 -6.74 14.55 19.47
C GLN A 22 -8.02 15.35 19.22
N GLY A 23 -8.85 14.93 18.26
CA GLY A 23 -10.07 15.64 17.84
C GLY A 23 -10.29 15.69 16.32
N PRO A 24 -11.22 16.52 15.81
CA PRO A 24 -11.69 16.46 14.41
C PRO A 24 -10.60 16.54 13.31
N ALA A 25 -9.51 17.29 13.55
CA ALA A 25 -8.38 17.35 12.62
C ALA A 25 -7.57 16.03 12.57
N ALA A 26 -7.55 15.27 13.67
CA ALA A 26 -7.01 13.91 13.73
C ALA A 26 -7.85 12.95 12.88
N ASP A 27 -9.17 13.10 12.95
CA ASP A 27 -10.13 12.29 12.22
C ASP A 27 -10.07 12.57 10.71
N GLU A 28 -9.93 13.83 10.32
CA GLU A 28 -9.69 14.19 8.92
C GLU A 28 -8.35 13.63 8.40
N GLY A 29 -7.29 13.75 9.21
CA GLY A 29 -5.98 13.18 8.91
C GLY A 29 -6.02 11.65 8.81
N LEU A 30 -6.81 10.97 9.63
CA LEU A 30 -7.07 9.54 9.55
C LEU A 30 -7.89 9.19 8.31
N ALA A 31 -9.01 9.87 8.06
CA ALA A 31 -9.88 9.64 6.91
C ALA A 31 -9.13 9.84 5.58
N ARG A 32 -8.21 10.80 5.50
CA ARG A 32 -7.34 10.98 4.32
C ARG A 32 -6.37 9.82 4.14
N ARG A 33 -5.75 9.34 5.22
CA ARG A 33 -4.85 8.16 5.18
C ARG A 33 -5.60 6.89 4.81
N LEU A 34 -6.81 6.68 5.36
CA LEU A 34 -7.67 5.55 5.02
C LEU A 34 -8.08 5.59 3.55
N ARG A 35 -8.42 6.76 3.00
CA ARG A 35 -8.67 6.92 1.56
C ARG A 35 -7.46 6.57 0.72
N ALA A 36 -6.27 7.04 1.11
CA ALA A 36 -5.03 6.72 0.41
C ALA A 36 -4.72 5.21 0.42
N LEU A 37 -4.93 4.53 1.55
CA LEU A 37 -4.79 3.07 1.66
C LEU A 37 -5.87 2.33 0.86
N ALA A 38 -7.10 2.83 0.84
CA ALA A 38 -8.18 2.22 0.06
C ALA A 38 -7.89 2.24 -1.45
N CYS A 39 -7.15 3.22 -1.94
CA CYS A 39 -6.71 3.26 -3.34
C CYS A 39 -5.74 2.12 -3.71
N THR A 40 -5.07 1.48 -2.76
CA THR A 40 -4.18 0.33 -3.03
C THR A 40 -4.87 -1.02 -2.81
N ALA A 41 -6.10 -1.03 -2.31
CA ALA A 41 -6.85 -2.25 -2.00
C ALA A 41 -6.91 -3.27 -3.16
N PRO A 42 -7.14 -2.86 -4.43
CA PRO A 42 -7.20 -3.83 -5.53
C PRO A 42 -5.89 -4.60 -5.77
N LEU A 43 -4.74 -4.03 -5.42
CA LEU A 43 -3.44 -4.71 -5.53
C LEU A 43 -3.30 -5.78 -4.46
N HIS A 44 -3.72 -5.49 -3.23
CA HIS A 44 -3.69 -6.44 -2.12
C HIS A 44 -4.72 -7.56 -2.31
N ASP A 45 -5.84 -7.28 -2.97
CA ASP A 45 -6.85 -8.28 -3.30
C ASP A 45 -6.32 -9.36 -4.26
N LEU A 46 -5.26 -9.10 -5.03
CA LEU A 46 -4.58 -10.14 -5.81
C LEU A 46 -4.03 -11.27 -4.92
N ASP A 47 -3.50 -10.93 -3.75
CA ASP A 47 -2.98 -11.92 -2.80
C ASP A 47 -4.09 -12.74 -2.14
N VAL A 48 -5.32 -12.22 -2.09
CA VAL A 48 -6.50 -12.96 -1.66
C VAL A 48 -6.99 -13.87 -2.79
N ARG A 49 -7.13 -13.32 -4.00
CA ARG A 49 -7.66 -14.04 -5.17
C ARG A 49 -6.76 -15.16 -5.67
N LYS A 50 -5.44 -15.12 -5.43
CA LYS A 50 -4.52 -16.19 -5.83
C LYS A 50 -4.86 -17.55 -5.21
N ALA A 51 -5.59 -17.59 -4.08
CA ALA A 51 -6.06 -18.84 -3.48
C ALA A 51 -7.03 -19.62 -4.39
N ASN A 52 -7.70 -18.94 -5.32
CA ASN A 52 -8.57 -19.57 -6.31
C ASN A 52 -7.81 -20.11 -7.52
N LEU A 53 -6.50 -19.86 -7.61
CA LEU A 53 -5.66 -20.33 -8.70
C LEU A 53 -5.26 -21.79 -8.44
N ALA A 54 -5.40 -22.67 -9.45
CA ALA A 54 -5.05 -24.07 -9.30
C ALA A 54 -3.53 -24.25 -9.11
N GLY A 55 -3.10 -24.55 -7.88
CA GLY A 55 -1.70 -24.74 -7.48
C GLY A 55 -1.33 -24.07 -6.16
N GLU A 56 -0.09 -24.24 -5.71
CA GLU A 56 0.43 -23.61 -4.49
C GLU A 56 1.17 -22.30 -4.81
N TYR A 57 0.43 -21.19 -4.87
CA TYR A 57 1.00 -19.87 -5.18
C TYR A 57 1.21 -18.98 -3.95
N SER A 58 1.13 -19.53 -2.73
CA SER A 58 1.29 -18.78 -1.48
C SER A 58 2.66 -18.09 -1.37
N THR A 59 3.70 -18.65 -1.98
CA THR A 59 5.06 -18.09 -2.02
C THR A 59 5.16 -16.79 -2.82
N TYR A 60 4.29 -16.57 -3.81
CA TYR A 60 4.35 -15.36 -4.63
C TYR A 60 3.60 -14.21 -3.94
N ALA A 61 4.26 -13.07 -3.79
CA ALA A 61 3.64 -11.83 -3.35
C ALA A 61 3.06 -11.12 -4.58
N MET A 62 1.76 -11.31 -4.84
CA MET A 62 1.12 -10.86 -6.08
C MET A 62 1.06 -9.34 -6.17
N ALA A 63 0.84 -8.65 -5.04
CA ALA A 63 0.89 -7.19 -4.99
C ALA A 63 2.27 -6.64 -5.41
N GLU A 64 3.36 -7.30 -5.03
CA GLU A 64 4.72 -6.89 -5.42
C GLU A 64 4.95 -7.09 -6.93
N VAL A 65 4.54 -8.24 -7.46
CA VAL A 65 4.59 -8.52 -8.91
C VAL A 65 3.76 -7.49 -9.69
N ALA A 66 2.61 -7.10 -9.15
CA ALA A 66 1.73 -6.11 -9.75
C ALA A 66 2.34 -4.70 -9.77
N LEU A 67 2.94 -4.27 -8.66
CA LEU A 67 3.67 -3.00 -8.60
C LEU A 67 4.84 -2.97 -9.60
N ALA A 68 5.60 -4.06 -9.64
CA ALA A 68 6.68 -4.20 -10.61
C ALA A 68 6.20 -4.15 -12.08
N ALA A 69 5.01 -4.66 -12.37
CA ALA A 69 4.39 -4.59 -13.70
C ALA A 69 3.95 -3.16 -14.04
N ILE A 70 3.32 -2.45 -13.10
CA ILE A 70 2.95 -1.03 -13.27
C ILE A 70 4.20 -0.18 -13.55
N ASP A 71 5.29 -0.40 -12.81
CA ASP A 71 6.56 0.29 -13.05
C ASP A 71 7.12 0.00 -14.45
N LEU A 72 7.07 -1.27 -14.87
CA LEU A 72 7.55 -1.68 -16.20
C LEU A 72 6.75 -1.01 -17.32
N VAL A 73 5.42 -1.01 -17.22
CA VAL A 73 4.56 -0.32 -18.17
C VAL A 73 4.86 1.18 -18.16
N THR A 74 4.95 1.80 -16.99
CA THR A 74 5.23 3.24 -16.86
C THR A 74 6.57 3.62 -17.49
N LEU A 75 7.61 2.79 -17.33
CA LEU A 75 8.95 3.04 -17.88
C LEU A 75 9.05 2.77 -19.40
N HIS A 76 8.23 1.86 -19.93
CA HIS A 76 8.31 1.40 -21.33
C HIS A 76 7.11 1.83 -22.16
N MET A 77 6.23 2.68 -21.62
CA MET A 77 5.12 3.24 -22.36
C MET A 77 5.67 4.12 -23.47
N ASP A 78 5.59 3.62 -24.70
CA ASP A 78 5.61 4.48 -25.86
C ASP A 78 4.25 5.19 -25.91
N PHE A 79 4.24 6.51 -25.80
CA PHE A 79 3.03 7.33 -25.63
C PHE A 79 2.00 7.10 -26.77
N ASP A 80 2.45 6.60 -27.91
CA ASP A 80 1.61 6.34 -29.08
C ASP A 80 1.08 4.90 -29.18
N THR A 81 1.72 3.90 -28.54
CA THR A 81 1.39 2.46 -28.75
C THR A 81 1.05 1.71 -27.46
N GLY A 82 1.40 2.24 -26.29
CA GLY A 82 1.31 1.52 -25.01
C GLY A 82 2.42 0.47 -24.86
N ALA A 83 2.34 -0.35 -23.80
CA ALA A 83 3.30 -1.43 -23.55
C ALA A 83 2.75 -2.77 -24.09
N ASP A 84 3.55 -3.47 -24.90
CA ASP A 84 3.19 -4.79 -25.41
C ASP A 84 3.09 -5.83 -24.26
N HIS A 85 1.99 -6.59 -24.23
CA HIS A 85 1.68 -7.52 -23.14
C HIS A 85 2.77 -8.59 -22.96
N GLU A 86 3.20 -9.21 -24.06
CA GLU A 86 4.20 -10.29 -24.01
C GLU A 86 5.58 -9.74 -23.64
N GLN A 87 5.90 -8.52 -24.08
CA GLN A 87 7.11 -7.83 -23.64
C GLN A 87 7.10 -7.53 -22.14
N VAL A 88 5.97 -7.09 -21.58
CA VAL A 88 5.83 -6.85 -20.14
C VAL A 88 5.98 -8.16 -19.36
N VAL A 89 5.35 -9.26 -19.80
CA VAL A 89 5.50 -10.58 -19.19
C VAL A 89 6.96 -11.02 -19.20
N ALA A 90 7.64 -10.96 -20.35
CA ALA A 90 9.04 -11.36 -20.47
C ALA A 90 9.97 -10.56 -19.54
N ARG A 91 9.71 -9.25 -19.37
CA ARG A 91 10.47 -8.37 -18.46
C ARG A 91 10.14 -8.60 -16.99
N LEU A 92 8.97 -9.14 -16.67
CA LEU A 92 8.53 -9.42 -15.31
C LEU A 92 9.06 -10.76 -14.79
N LEU A 93 9.31 -11.73 -15.67
CA LEU A 93 9.79 -13.08 -15.33
C LEU A 93 10.97 -13.10 -14.34
N PRO A 94 12.05 -12.31 -14.49
CA PRO A 94 13.16 -12.34 -13.54
C PRO A 94 12.75 -11.96 -12.12
N ARG A 95 11.79 -11.03 -11.96
CA ARG A 95 11.27 -10.62 -10.64
C ARG A 95 10.40 -11.71 -10.02
N VAL A 96 9.55 -12.35 -10.82
CA VAL A 96 8.73 -13.48 -10.34
C VAL A 96 9.62 -14.67 -9.95
N ALA A 97 10.62 -14.98 -10.77
CA ALA A 97 11.58 -16.03 -10.49
C ALA A 97 12.38 -15.77 -9.21
N ALA A 98 12.69 -14.50 -8.88
CA ALA A 98 13.38 -14.15 -7.65
C ALA A 98 12.57 -14.49 -6.38
N GLN A 99 11.23 -14.44 -6.43
CA GLN A 99 10.38 -14.81 -5.30
C GLN A 99 10.37 -16.33 -5.04
N ALA A 100 10.48 -17.14 -6.10
CA ALA A 100 10.51 -18.59 -5.99
C ALA A 100 11.50 -19.25 -6.98
N PRO A 101 12.82 -19.15 -6.75
CA PRO A 101 13.84 -19.57 -7.72
C PRO A 101 13.83 -21.06 -8.06
N ARG A 102 13.24 -21.89 -7.19
CA ARG A 102 13.15 -23.35 -7.33
C ARG A 102 11.92 -23.80 -8.11
N ARG A 103 10.97 -22.90 -8.39
CA ARG A 103 9.76 -23.22 -9.15
C ARG A 103 10.06 -23.17 -10.66
N PRO A 104 9.30 -23.91 -11.49
CA PRO A 104 9.58 -23.98 -12.92
C PRO A 104 9.22 -22.66 -13.61
N ALA A 105 9.95 -22.31 -14.68
CA ALA A 105 9.75 -21.08 -15.45
C ALA A 105 8.31 -20.93 -15.98
N ALA A 106 7.67 -22.04 -16.36
CA ALA A 106 6.28 -22.05 -16.82
C ALA A 106 5.29 -21.60 -15.72
N GLU A 107 5.61 -21.86 -14.45
CA GLU A 107 4.81 -21.36 -13.32
C GLU A 107 5.03 -19.86 -13.12
N HIS A 108 6.28 -19.38 -13.24
CA HIS A 108 6.58 -17.95 -13.19
C HIS A 108 5.84 -17.17 -14.29
N GLU A 109 5.81 -17.72 -15.51
CA GLU A 109 5.10 -17.13 -16.63
C GLU A 109 3.59 -17.09 -16.39
N ARG A 110 3.01 -18.16 -15.84
CA ARG A 110 1.60 -18.22 -15.47
C ARG A 110 1.26 -17.15 -14.42
N VAL A 111 2.12 -16.98 -13.41
CA VAL A 111 1.95 -15.95 -12.38
C VAL A 111 2.02 -14.55 -12.98
N ALA A 112 3.04 -14.28 -13.81
CA ALA A 112 3.20 -12.98 -14.48
C ALA A 112 1.97 -12.61 -15.33
N ARG A 113 1.49 -13.56 -16.15
CA ARG A 113 0.32 -13.38 -17.01
C ARG A 113 -0.95 -13.19 -16.19
N TRP A 114 -1.17 -14.01 -15.15
CA TRP A 114 -2.32 -13.89 -14.28
C TRP A 114 -2.39 -12.52 -13.60
N VAL A 115 -1.26 -12.00 -13.09
CA VAL A 115 -1.21 -10.67 -12.48
C VAL A 115 -1.56 -9.59 -13.52
N LEU A 116 -0.96 -9.64 -14.70
CA LEU A 116 -1.18 -8.64 -15.74
C LEU A 116 -2.63 -8.63 -16.25
N GLU A 117 -3.23 -9.81 -16.44
CA GLU A 117 -4.66 -9.95 -16.77
C GLU A 117 -5.54 -9.37 -15.66
N ASN A 118 -5.22 -9.63 -14.39
CA ASN A 118 -6.02 -9.08 -13.28
C ASN A 118 -5.88 -7.57 -13.17
N LEU A 119 -4.71 -6.99 -13.47
CA LEU A 119 -4.48 -5.54 -13.51
C LEU A 119 -5.31 -4.86 -14.59
N ILE A 120 -5.39 -5.44 -15.78
CA ILE A 120 -6.21 -4.92 -16.89
C ILE A 120 -7.70 -5.04 -16.53
N ASN A 121 -8.09 -6.13 -15.88
CA ASN A 121 -9.50 -6.44 -15.61
C ASN A 121 -10.06 -5.82 -14.32
N VAL A 122 -9.27 -5.09 -13.51
CA VAL A 122 -9.76 -4.40 -12.29
C VAL A 122 -10.92 -3.45 -12.61
N GLY A 123 -10.92 -2.81 -13.79
CA GLY A 123 -11.93 -1.84 -14.20
C GLY A 123 -13.32 -2.40 -14.53
N SER A 124 -13.46 -3.72 -14.75
CA SER A 124 -14.74 -4.34 -15.13
C SER A 124 -15.55 -4.84 -13.92
N VAL A 125 -14.87 -5.22 -12.82
CA VAL A 125 -15.49 -5.96 -11.73
C VAL A 125 -15.88 -5.07 -10.54
N ASP A 126 -15.21 -3.94 -10.32
CA ASP A 126 -15.35 -3.17 -9.06
C ASP A 126 -15.74 -1.69 -9.29
N ARG A 127 -16.91 -1.46 -9.90
CA ARG A 127 -17.57 -0.14 -9.86
C ARG A 127 -18.11 0.13 -8.45
N GLY A 128 -17.19 0.36 -7.51
CA GLY A 128 -17.49 0.72 -6.14
C GLY A 128 -16.35 0.34 -5.24
N PHE A 129 -15.29 1.15 -5.20
CA PHE A 129 -14.18 1.04 -4.24
C PHE A 129 -14.74 1.04 -2.79
N ARG A 130 -15.15 -0.13 -2.30
CA ARG A 130 -15.67 -0.35 -0.95
C ARG A 130 -14.76 -1.31 -0.22
N ALA A 131 -13.55 -0.84 0.08
CA ALA A 131 -12.64 -1.54 0.97
C ALA A 131 -12.84 -1.03 2.41
N VAL A 132 -13.19 -1.93 3.33
CA VAL A 132 -13.41 -1.60 4.74
C VAL A 132 -12.06 -1.60 5.46
N TYR A 133 -11.44 -0.43 5.54
CA TYR A 133 -10.26 -0.21 6.39
C TYR A 133 -10.72 0.39 7.71
N GLY A 134 -11.06 -0.48 8.66
CA GLY A 134 -11.45 -0.14 10.03
C GLY A 134 -12.95 -0.01 10.27
N THR A 135 -13.41 -0.50 11.42
CA THR A 135 -14.70 -0.16 12.02
C THR A 135 -14.44 0.75 13.21
N PHE A 136 -14.94 1.99 13.19
CA PHE A 136 -14.91 2.84 14.37
C PHE A 136 -15.85 2.25 15.40
N GLY A 137 -15.35 1.92 16.60
CA GLY A 137 -16.20 1.64 17.75
C GLY A 137 -16.89 2.93 18.14
N ALA A 138 -18.20 3.02 17.91
CA ALA A 138 -19.02 4.14 18.36
C ALA A 138 -19.24 4.03 19.87
N GLU A 139 -18.29 4.50 20.66
CA GLU A 139 -18.54 4.90 22.05
C GLU A 139 -17.87 6.25 22.32
N ALA A 140 -18.59 7.29 21.92
CA ALA A 140 -18.53 8.58 22.57
C ALA A 140 -19.90 9.24 22.35
N ALA A 141 -20.89 8.83 23.14
CA ALA A 141 -22.07 9.65 23.35
C ALA A 141 -21.59 10.89 24.11
N VAL A 142 -21.55 12.02 23.42
CA VAL A 142 -21.49 13.32 24.09
C VAL A 142 -22.92 13.79 24.26
N ASP A 143 -23.42 13.73 25.49
CA ASP A 143 -24.64 14.43 25.88
C ASP A 143 -24.48 15.91 25.54
N ALA A 144 -25.43 16.45 24.79
CA ALA A 144 -25.54 17.87 24.52
C ALA A 144 -25.98 18.55 25.83
N ALA A 145 -25.01 19.04 26.62
CA ALA A 145 -25.27 19.98 27.69
C ALA A 145 -25.03 21.40 27.17
N ASP A 146 -26.12 22.18 27.21
CA ASP A 146 -26.28 23.61 26.97
C ASP A 146 -25.03 24.47 26.79
N VAL A 147 -25.04 25.23 25.70
CA VAL A 147 -24.30 26.48 25.60
C VAL A 147 -25.31 27.60 25.82
N ASP A 148 -25.40 28.08 27.06
CA ASP A 148 -26.20 29.25 27.44
C ASP A 148 -25.42 30.53 27.08
N GLU A 149 -26.14 31.50 26.54
CA GLU A 149 -25.70 32.79 25.99
C GLU A 149 -25.42 33.81 27.11
N VAL A 150 -24.24 34.46 27.11
CA VAL A 150 -24.05 35.88 27.54
C VAL A 150 -22.89 36.51 26.78
#